data_AF-A0A842PKG4-F1
#
_entry.id   AF-A0A842PKG4-F1
#
_cell.length_a   1.000
_cell.length_b   1.000
_cell.length_c   1.000
_cell.angle_alpha   90.00
_cell.angle_beta   90.00
_cell.angle_gamma   90.00
#
_symmetry.space_group_name_H-M   'P 1'
#
loop_
_entity.id
_entity.type
_entity.pdbx_description
1 polymer ?
#
loop_
_entity_poly.entity_id
_entity_poly.type
_entity_poly.pdbx_seq_one_letter_code
_entity_poly.pdbx_strand_id
1 'polypeptide(L)'
;MKGHNRERHKDKGRDREIYAKIKAIPPLFVRADGRDFRRLLNNFEKPYDERFAKGMAKVAAIFFEDSGFDPKLAYIFSDELNLFFEHIPFKGRIEKLDSVIAGFLTSALTIVLDFKDAIAFDARVIPVCGGEDVLDYLAQRQAEAWRNHVNAYGYYGLRESGLSGAEAEKRLKGMKAGDVHEMLFRKGINLNETPKWQRRGILVAKQGYEKEGYDPKAAKKVTVTRYKVVQLWDLPLFESEEGRDLIYGVIDA
;
A
#
# COMPACT_ATOMS: atom_id res chain seq x y z
N MET A 1 36.62 -35.51 51.46
CA MET A 1 35.66 -35.22 50.37
C MET A 1 35.25 -33.75 50.44
N LYS A 2 35.82 -32.88 49.60
CA LYS A 2 35.37 -31.49 49.43
C LYS A 2 34.74 -31.36 48.05
N GLY A 3 33.42 -31.33 47.99
CA GLY A 3 32.68 -31.05 46.76
C GLY A 3 32.87 -29.59 46.36
N HIS A 4 33.60 -29.36 45.28
CA HIS A 4 33.70 -28.05 44.66
C HIS A 4 32.36 -27.70 44.02
N ASN A 5 31.70 -26.69 44.57
CA ASN A 5 30.54 -26.05 43.97
C ASN A 5 31.03 -25.26 42.75
N ARG A 6 30.83 -25.79 41.54
CA ARG A 6 31.11 -25.05 40.29
C ARG A 6 30.00 -24.01 40.11
N GLU A 7 30.28 -22.77 40.49
CA GLU A 7 29.51 -21.61 40.05
C GLU A 7 29.47 -21.60 38.51
N ARG A 8 28.26 -21.76 37.95
CA ARG A 8 28.03 -21.54 36.53
C ARG A 8 28.16 -20.05 36.26
N HIS A 9 29.31 -19.63 35.77
CA HIS A 9 29.46 -18.34 35.09
C HIS A 9 28.40 -18.25 33.98
N LYS A 10 27.34 -17.46 34.23
CA LYS A 10 26.41 -17.03 33.19
C LYS A 10 27.11 -15.94 32.37
N ASP A 11 27.93 -16.35 31.43
CA ASP A 11 28.36 -15.46 30.36
C ASP A 11 27.15 -15.23 29.43
N LYS A 12 26.28 -14.28 29.81
CA LYS A 12 25.29 -13.74 28.89
C LYS A 12 26.06 -12.88 27.91
N GLY A 13 26.47 -13.46 26.79
CA GLY A 13 27.05 -12.71 25.67
C GLY A 13 26.25 -11.44 25.39
N ARG A 14 26.94 -10.33 25.09
CA ARG A 14 26.30 -9.04 24.82
C ARG A 14 25.27 -9.21 23.71
N ASP A 15 24.01 -8.93 24.02
CA ASP A 15 22.90 -8.87 23.06
C ASP A 15 23.25 -7.87 21.96
N ARG A 16 23.40 -8.35 20.71
CA ARG A 16 23.80 -7.54 19.55
C ARG A 16 22.61 -7.15 18.67
N GLU A 17 21.42 -7.69 18.93
CA GLU A 17 20.19 -7.33 18.23
C GLU A 17 19.63 -6.02 18.81
N ILE A 18 20.40 -4.94 18.71
CA ILE A 18 20.14 -3.68 19.43
C ILE A 18 18.82 -3.01 19.02
N TYR A 19 18.35 -3.25 17.80
CA TYR A 19 17.11 -2.69 17.26
C TYR A 19 15.89 -3.60 17.45
N ALA A 20 16.09 -4.86 17.84
CA ALA A 20 15.02 -5.86 17.95
C ALA A 20 13.95 -5.50 18.97
N LYS A 21 14.24 -4.58 19.89
CA LYS A 21 13.31 -4.15 20.95
C LYS A 21 12.60 -2.83 20.62
N ILE A 22 12.93 -2.16 19.52
CA ILE A 22 12.23 -0.95 19.08
C ILE A 22 10.82 -1.33 18.62
N LYS A 23 9.82 -0.63 19.15
CA LYS A 23 8.41 -0.93 18.92
C LYS A 23 7.64 0.31 18.52
N ALA A 24 6.63 0.12 17.68
CA ALA A 24 5.57 1.07 17.45
C ALA A 24 4.29 0.62 18.19
N ILE A 25 3.44 1.58 18.52
CA ILE A 25 2.13 1.37 19.15
C ILE A 25 1.09 1.62 18.07
N PRO A 26 0.08 0.74 17.90
CA PRO A 26 -1.00 1.00 16.95
C PRO A 26 -1.95 2.10 17.50
N PRO A 27 -2.74 2.77 16.64
CA PRO A 27 -2.88 2.51 15.22
C PRO A 27 -1.68 3.03 14.39
N LEU A 28 -1.37 2.34 13.30
CA LEU A 28 -0.26 2.69 12.43
C LEU A 28 -0.49 2.26 10.99
N PHE A 29 0.20 2.92 10.07
CA PHE A 29 0.40 2.42 8.73
C PHE A 29 1.74 1.69 8.60
N VAL A 30 1.78 0.66 7.78
CA VAL A 30 3.03 0.17 7.16
C VAL A 30 2.96 0.48 5.69
N ARG A 31 3.83 1.38 5.24
CA ARG A 31 3.94 1.75 3.83
C ARG A 31 5.09 1.00 3.20
N ALA A 32 4.82 0.31 2.10
CA ALA A 32 5.80 -0.36 1.28
C ALA A 32 5.90 0.30 -0.10
N ASP A 33 7.12 0.50 -0.60
CA ASP A 33 7.40 1.14 -1.89
C ASP A 33 8.34 0.27 -2.74
N GLY A 34 8.02 0.15 -4.03
CA GLY A 34 8.78 -0.66 -4.98
C GLY A 34 10.19 -0.11 -5.24
N ARG A 35 11.22 -0.85 -4.84
CA ARG A 35 12.61 -0.41 -5.05
C ARG A 35 13.01 -0.54 -6.52
N ASP A 36 13.26 0.60 -7.17
CA ASP A 36 13.76 0.69 -8.55
C ASP A 36 12.80 0.06 -9.59
N PHE A 37 11.49 0.12 -9.31
CA PHE A 37 10.47 -0.44 -10.20
C PHE A 37 10.40 0.27 -11.55
N ARG A 38 10.84 1.53 -11.63
CA ARG A 38 10.95 2.26 -12.91
C ARG A 38 11.73 1.47 -13.96
N ARG A 39 12.83 0.82 -13.55
CA ARG A 39 13.65 -0.02 -14.43
C ARG A 39 13.02 -1.39 -14.68
N LEU A 40 12.45 -2.01 -13.65
CA LEU A 40 11.83 -3.34 -13.76
C LEU A 40 10.58 -3.32 -14.65
N LEU A 41 9.85 -2.21 -14.67
CA LEU A 41 8.60 -2.06 -15.40
C LEU A 41 8.80 -1.52 -16.83
N ASN A 42 9.98 -1.66 -17.43
CA ASN A 42 10.25 -1.16 -18.78
C ASN A 42 9.35 -1.78 -19.86
N ASN A 43 8.91 -3.03 -19.67
CA ASN A 43 8.03 -3.75 -20.60
C ASN A 43 6.52 -3.51 -20.36
N PHE A 44 6.19 -2.63 -19.41
CA PHE A 44 4.81 -2.26 -19.09
C PHE A 44 4.41 -0.98 -19.85
N GLU A 45 3.12 -0.86 -20.13
CA GLU A 45 2.51 0.31 -20.76
C GLU A 45 2.79 1.58 -19.96
N LYS A 46 2.98 2.67 -20.69
CA LYS A 46 3.31 3.99 -20.14
C LYS A 46 2.23 4.99 -20.53
N PRO A 47 1.85 5.95 -19.66
CA PRO A 47 2.36 6.15 -18.29
C PRO A 47 1.88 5.12 -17.26
N TYR A 48 0.78 4.42 -17.55
CA TYR A 48 0.14 3.48 -16.63
C TYR A 48 -0.12 2.15 -17.34
N ASP A 49 0.05 1.05 -16.61
CA ASP A 49 -0.27 -0.29 -17.08
C ASP A 49 -1.27 -0.94 -16.13
N GLU A 50 -2.43 -1.30 -16.68
CA GLU A 50 -3.53 -1.86 -15.89
C GLU A 50 -3.17 -3.25 -15.31
N ARG A 51 -2.31 -4.03 -15.98
CA ARG A 51 -1.86 -5.35 -15.50
C ARG A 51 -1.06 -5.18 -14.23
N PHE A 52 -0.15 -4.19 -14.19
CA PHE A 52 0.62 -3.88 -12.99
C PHE A 52 -0.30 -3.44 -11.84
N ALA A 53 -1.23 -2.53 -12.10
CA ALA A 53 -2.19 -2.06 -11.09
C ALA A 53 -3.05 -3.21 -10.54
N LYS A 54 -3.54 -4.10 -11.42
CA LYS A 54 -4.30 -5.29 -11.04
C LYS A 54 -3.44 -6.25 -10.22
N GLY A 55 -2.16 -6.39 -10.57
CA GLY A 55 -1.18 -7.15 -9.82
C GLY A 55 -1.02 -6.63 -8.39
N MET A 56 -0.79 -5.33 -8.21
CA MET A 56 -0.67 -4.69 -6.90
C MET A 56 -1.94 -4.86 -6.06
N ALA A 57 -3.12 -4.64 -6.64
CA ALA A 57 -4.40 -4.84 -5.96
C ALA A 57 -4.63 -6.31 -5.57
N LYS A 58 -4.23 -7.26 -6.44
CA LYS A 58 -4.32 -8.70 -6.15
C LYS A 58 -3.35 -9.11 -5.04
N VAL A 59 -2.14 -8.56 -5.00
CA VAL A 59 -1.18 -8.79 -3.91
C VAL A 59 -1.72 -8.30 -2.58
N ALA A 60 -2.34 -7.12 -2.54
CA ALA A 60 -3.01 -6.64 -1.34
C ALA A 60 -4.16 -7.58 -0.92
N ALA A 61 -4.96 -8.09 -1.86
CA ALA A 61 -6.00 -9.06 -1.53
C ALA A 61 -5.43 -10.36 -0.95
N ILE A 62 -4.37 -10.93 -1.55
CA ILE A 62 -3.66 -12.10 -1.01
C ILE A 62 -3.10 -11.80 0.38
N PHE A 63 -2.58 -10.60 0.62
CA PHE A 63 -2.12 -10.20 1.95
C PHE A 63 -3.26 -10.24 2.97
N PHE A 64 -4.46 -9.79 2.62
CA PHE A 64 -5.63 -9.85 3.51
C PHE A 64 -6.10 -11.29 3.79
N GLU A 65 -5.93 -12.19 2.83
CA GLU A 65 -6.45 -13.56 2.88
C GLU A 65 -5.46 -14.54 3.55
N ASP A 66 -4.17 -14.44 3.20
CA ASP A 66 -3.21 -15.52 3.44
C ASP A 66 -2.04 -15.14 4.36
N SER A 67 -1.81 -13.84 4.63
CA SER A 67 -0.61 -13.41 5.36
C SER A 67 -0.66 -13.70 6.86
N GLY A 68 -1.86 -13.91 7.42
CA GLY A 68 -2.09 -13.98 8.86
C GLY A 68 -2.05 -12.63 9.58
N PHE A 69 -1.91 -11.52 8.84
CA PHE A 69 -2.06 -10.17 9.37
C PHE A 69 -3.52 -9.72 9.29
N ASP A 70 -3.87 -8.70 10.08
CA ASP A 70 -5.22 -8.13 10.12
C ASP A 70 -5.23 -6.63 9.81
N PRO A 71 -4.88 -6.22 8.57
CA PRO A 71 -5.06 -4.84 8.15
C PRO A 71 -6.56 -4.52 7.97
N LYS A 72 -6.95 -3.30 8.31
CA LYS A 72 -8.30 -2.79 8.05
C LYS A 72 -8.48 -2.38 6.59
N LEU A 73 -7.47 -1.71 6.03
CA LEU A 73 -7.42 -1.29 4.63
C LEU A 73 -6.00 -1.31 4.06
N ALA A 74 -5.91 -1.36 2.73
CA ALA A 74 -4.71 -1.07 1.95
C ALA A 74 -5.02 -0.01 0.90
N TYR A 75 -4.26 1.09 0.89
CA TYR A 75 -4.34 2.11 -0.14
C TYR A 75 -3.13 2.03 -1.07
N ILE A 76 -3.39 1.98 -2.39
CA ILE A 76 -2.39 1.67 -3.42
C ILE A 76 -2.41 2.75 -4.50
N PHE A 77 -1.23 3.22 -4.90
CA PHE A 77 -1.04 4.00 -6.13
C PHE A 77 0.41 3.85 -6.60
N SER A 78 0.65 3.95 -7.92
CA SER A 78 1.96 3.62 -8.50
C SER A 78 2.42 2.23 -8.03
N ASP A 79 3.59 2.17 -7.40
CA ASP A 79 4.28 1.05 -6.76
C ASP A 79 4.25 1.14 -5.23
N GLU A 80 3.47 2.06 -4.66
CA GLU A 80 3.30 2.27 -3.22
C GLU A 80 2.06 1.52 -2.70
N LEU A 81 2.19 0.88 -1.54
CA LEU A 81 1.11 0.17 -0.84
C LEU A 81 1.12 0.56 0.66
N ASN A 82 0.01 1.10 1.14
CA ASN A 82 -0.16 1.60 2.52
C ASN A 82 -1.15 0.72 3.29
N LEU A 83 -0.66 -0.10 4.22
CA LEU A 83 -1.49 -0.99 5.06
C LEU A 83 -1.81 -0.33 6.39
N PHE A 84 -3.08 -0.19 6.73
CA PHE A 84 -3.52 0.34 8.02
C PHE A 84 -3.80 -0.78 9.03
N PHE A 85 -3.25 -0.65 10.24
CA PHE A 85 -3.41 -1.60 11.33
C PHE A 85 -3.85 -0.93 12.63
N GLU A 86 -4.95 -1.44 13.21
CA GLU A 86 -5.34 -1.16 14.60
C GLU A 86 -4.77 -2.19 15.57
N HIS A 87 -4.52 -3.40 15.06
CA HIS A 87 -3.91 -4.49 15.79
C HIS A 87 -2.68 -4.97 15.02
N ILE A 88 -1.54 -5.07 15.71
CA ILE A 88 -0.26 -5.40 15.10
C ILE A 88 0.33 -6.68 15.67
N PRO A 89 0.89 -7.57 14.83
CA PRO A 89 1.61 -8.74 15.29
C PRO A 89 2.98 -8.37 15.88
N PHE A 90 3.75 -9.39 16.27
CA PHE A 90 5.14 -9.26 16.73
C PHE A 90 5.37 -8.31 17.92
N LYS A 91 4.31 -8.02 18.70
CA LYS A 91 4.33 -7.02 19.78
C LYS A 91 4.80 -5.64 19.30
N GLY A 92 4.50 -5.30 18.04
CA GLY A 92 4.82 -4.03 17.42
C GLY A 92 6.29 -3.79 17.09
N ARG A 93 7.14 -4.82 17.07
CA ARG A 93 8.56 -4.69 16.71
C ARG A 93 8.71 -4.16 15.29
N ILE A 94 9.30 -2.96 15.14
CA ILE A 94 9.41 -2.25 13.86
C ILE A 94 10.15 -3.10 12.83
N GLU A 95 11.34 -3.61 13.18
CA GLU A 95 12.12 -4.45 12.26
C GLU A 95 11.36 -5.66 11.72
N LYS A 96 10.49 -6.26 12.55
CA LYS A 96 9.68 -7.41 12.13
C LYS A 96 8.51 -7.01 11.25
N LEU A 97 7.85 -5.89 11.55
CA LEU A 97 6.80 -5.36 10.69
C LEU A 97 7.36 -5.03 9.31
N ASP A 98 8.43 -4.23 9.25
CA ASP A 98 9.02 -3.78 7.98
C ASP A 98 9.53 -4.98 7.16
N SER A 99 10.36 -5.84 7.75
CA SER A 99 10.99 -6.94 7.00
C SER A 99 10.00 -8.01 6.54
N VAL A 100 9.04 -8.41 7.39
CA VAL A 100 8.10 -9.49 7.05
C VAL A 100 7.06 -9.00 6.05
N ILE A 101 6.55 -7.78 6.20
CA ILE A 101 5.56 -7.22 5.26
C ILE A 101 6.23 -6.99 3.90
N ALA A 102 7.39 -6.32 3.84
CA ALA A 102 8.11 -6.14 2.58
C ALA A 102 8.45 -7.48 1.91
N GLY A 103 8.91 -8.47 2.68
CA GLY A 103 9.22 -9.81 2.18
C GLY A 103 8.00 -10.53 1.60
N PHE A 104 6.85 -10.45 2.27
CA PHE A 104 5.61 -11.03 1.78
C PHE A 104 5.15 -10.36 0.48
N LEU A 105 5.09 -9.02 0.45
CA LEU A 105 4.66 -8.27 -0.73
C LEU A 105 5.57 -8.52 -1.94
N THR A 106 6.88 -8.59 -1.71
CA THR A 106 7.87 -8.96 -2.71
C THR A 106 7.61 -10.34 -3.29
N SER A 107 7.43 -11.35 -2.44
CA SER A 107 7.14 -12.73 -2.85
C SER A 107 5.84 -12.81 -3.64
N ALA A 108 4.77 -12.23 -3.10
CA ALA A 108 3.44 -12.26 -3.71
C ALA A 108 3.43 -11.57 -5.08
N LEU A 109 4.05 -10.39 -5.21
CA LEU A 109 4.09 -9.68 -6.49
C LEU A 109 4.93 -10.42 -7.54
N THR A 110 6.04 -11.03 -7.11
CA THR A 110 6.86 -11.88 -7.99
C THR A 110 6.03 -12.99 -8.61
N ILE A 111 5.20 -13.67 -7.81
CA ILE A 111 4.33 -14.76 -8.25
C ILE A 111 3.19 -14.22 -9.12
N VAL A 112 2.50 -13.18 -8.68
CA VAL A 112 1.29 -12.64 -9.35
C VAL A 112 1.60 -12.10 -10.74
N LEU A 113 2.75 -11.44 -10.91
CA LEU A 113 3.18 -10.86 -12.19
C LEU A 113 4.24 -11.69 -12.92
N ASP A 114 4.56 -12.87 -12.40
CA ASP A 114 5.56 -13.79 -12.96
C ASP A 114 6.92 -13.14 -13.25
N PHE A 115 7.41 -12.29 -12.32
CA PHE A 115 8.70 -11.64 -12.48
C PHE A 115 9.84 -12.68 -12.46
N LYS A 116 10.74 -12.56 -13.45
CA LYS A 116 11.95 -13.40 -13.53
C LYS A 116 13.15 -12.77 -12.84
N ASP A 117 13.14 -11.45 -12.71
CA ASP A 117 14.17 -10.69 -12.01
C ASP A 117 13.84 -10.55 -10.52
N ALA A 118 14.88 -10.39 -9.70
CA ALA A 118 14.71 -10.07 -8.30
C ALA A 118 14.10 -8.68 -8.14
N ILE A 119 12.97 -8.61 -7.45
CA ILE A 119 12.31 -7.37 -7.06
C ILE A 119 12.43 -7.18 -5.55
N ALA A 120 12.17 -5.97 -5.06
CA ALA A 120 12.15 -5.70 -3.64
C ALA A 120 11.18 -4.56 -3.33
N PHE A 121 10.52 -4.66 -2.18
CA PHE A 121 9.87 -3.55 -1.52
C PHE A 121 10.75 -3.03 -0.37
N ASP A 122 10.78 -1.72 -0.17
CA ASP A 122 11.09 -1.18 1.16
C ASP A 122 9.81 -1.23 2.02
N ALA A 123 9.95 -1.02 3.33
CA ALA A 123 8.81 -0.79 4.21
C ALA A 123 9.20 0.17 5.32
N ARG A 124 8.22 0.95 5.79
CA ARG A 124 8.36 1.81 6.96
C ARG A 124 7.05 1.89 7.73
N VAL A 125 7.18 1.96 9.06
CA VAL A 125 6.07 2.20 9.99
C VAL A 125 5.78 3.70 10.13
N ILE A 126 4.50 4.09 10.05
CA ILE A 126 4.00 5.45 10.29
C ILE A 126 2.92 5.39 11.38
N PRO A 127 3.26 5.76 12.63
CA PRO A 127 2.26 5.87 13.70
C PRO A 127 1.24 6.97 13.41
N VAL A 128 -0.02 6.75 13.81
CA VAL A 128 -1.13 7.72 13.70
C VAL A 128 -1.96 7.69 14.99
N CYS A 129 -2.67 8.77 15.30
CA CYS A 129 -3.48 8.90 16.51
C CYS A 129 -4.97 9.06 16.19
N GLY A 130 -5.67 7.94 15.96
CA GLY A 130 -7.12 7.92 15.74
C GLY A 130 -7.55 8.20 14.30
N GLY A 131 -8.86 8.30 14.07
CA GLY A 131 -9.46 8.33 12.73
C GLY A 131 -9.11 9.56 11.89
N GLU A 132 -9.00 10.74 12.50
CA GLU A 132 -8.63 11.98 11.77
C GLU A 132 -7.20 11.89 11.21
N ASP A 133 -6.23 11.44 12.00
CA ASP A 133 -4.85 11.24 11.52
C ASP A 133 -4.77 10.20 10.39
N VAL A 134 -5.63 9.18 10.43
CA VAL A 134 -5.74 8.16 9.37
C VAL A 134 -6.22 8.81 8.08
N LEU A 135 -7.27 9.63 8.17
CA LEU A 135 -7.82 10.35 7.03
C LEU A 135 -6.81 11.33 6.44
N ASP A 136 -6.15 12.14 7.28
CA ASP A 136 -5.14 13.12 6.88
C ASP A 136 -3.96 12.44 6.17
N TYR A 137 -3.51 11.30 6.71
CA TYR A 137 -2.45 10.51 6.07
C TYR A 137 -2.87 10.02 4.68
N LEU A 138 -4.06 9.43 4.55
CA LEU A 138 -4.59 8.92 3.29
C LEU A 138 -4.83 10.05 2.28
N ALA A 139 -5.36 11.19 2.71
CA ALA A 139 -5.53 12.39 1.89
C ALA A 139 -4.18 12.88 1.35
N GLN A 140 -3.15 12.93 2.20
CA GLN A 140 -1.80 13.28 1.77
C GLN A 140 -1.23 12.28 0.75
N ARG A 141 -1.48 10.98 0.94
CA ARG A 141 -1.08 9.94 -0.02
C ARG A 141 -1.83 10.08 -1.34
N GLN A 142 -3.13 10.40 -1.32
CA GLN A 142 -3.93 10.61 -2.53
C GLN A 142 -3.51 11.89 -3.29
N ALA A 143 -3.10 12.94 -2.58
CA ALA A 143 -2.48 14.11 -3.19
C ALA A 143 -1.13 13.78 -3.86
N GLU A 144 -0.34 12.87 -3.26
CA GLU A 144 0.88 12.34 -3.90
C GLU A 144 0.56 11.52 -5.16
N ALA A 145 -0.49 10.69 -5.12
CA ALA A 145 -0.97 9.97 -6.30
C ALA A 145 -1.32 10.94 -7.45
N TRP A 146 -1.99 12.05 -7.14
CA TRP A 146 -2.26 13.11 -8.12
C TRP A 146 -0.99 13.75 -8.67
N ARG A 147 -0.01 14.09 -7.82
CA ARG A 147 1.28 14.64 -8.28
C ARG A 147 2.02 13.67 -9.20
N ASN A 148 2.07 12.39 -8.84
CA ASN A 148 2.69 11.33 -9.65
C ASN A 148 1.95 11.13 -10.97
N HIS A 149 0.62 11.23 -10.97
CA HIS A 149 -0.19 11.19 -12.17
C HIS A 149 0.14 12.32 -13.16
N VAL A 150 0.13 13.58 -12.68
CA VAL A 150 0.49 14.74 -13.50
C VAL A 150 1.92 14.60 -14.03
N ASN A 151 2.87 14.20 -13.18
CA ASN A 151 4.27 14.02 -13.57
C ASN A 151 4.45 12.90 -14.59
N ALA A 152 3.80 11.75 -14.43
CA ALA A 152 3.91 10.63 -15.34
C ALA A 152 3.38 10.99 -16.73
N TYR A 153 2.14 11.50 -16.80
CA TYR A 153 1.57 11.94 -18.08
C TYR A 153 2.39 13.08 -18.70
N GLY A 154 2.84 14.05 -17.90
CA GLY A 154 3.69 15.14 -18.37
C GLY A 154 5.01 14.63 -18.97
N TYR A 155 5.68 13.70 -18.29
CA TYR A 155 6.91 13.08 -18.76
C TYR A 155 6.69 12.34 -20.08
N TYR A 156 5.72 11.44 -20.16
CA TYR A 156 5.50 10.64 -21.37
C TYR A 156 4.94 11.49 -22.53
N GLY A 157 4.09 12.49 -22.26
CA GLY A 157 3.64 13.44 -23.28
C GLY A 157 4.80 14.28 -23.87
N LEU A 158 5.82 14.60 -23.07
CA LEU A 158 7.07 15.21 -23.56
C LEU A 158 7.91 14.23 -24.38
N ARG A 159 8.03 12.96 -23.94
CA ARG A 159 8.75 11.91 -24.66
C ARG A 159 8.15 11.64 -26.04
N GLU A 160 6.82 11.61 -26.15
CA GLU A 160 6.10 11.50 -27.42
C GLU A 160 6.35 12.67 -28.38
N SER A 161 6.80 13.81 -27.86
CA SER A 161 7.19 14.97 -28.67
C SER A 161 8.62 14.88 -29.21
N GLY A 162 9.29 13.73 -29.04
CA GLY A 162 10.65 13.47 -29.53
C GLY A 162 11.78 13.85 -28.57
N LEU A 163 11.47 14.37 -27.38
CA LEU A 163 12.50 14.72 -26.39
C LEU A 163 13.16 13.45 -25.83
N SER A 164 14.47 13.49 -25.60
CA SER A 164 15.17 12.46 -24.84
C SER A 164 14.68 12.38 -23.39
N GLY A 165 15.00 11.29 -22.69
CA GLY A 165 14.63 11.11 -21.27
C GLY A 165 15.11 12.26 -20.38
N ALA A 166 16.36 12.67 -20.55
CA ALA A 166 16.97 13.76 -19.77
C ALA A 166 16.35 15.12 -20.09
N GLU A 167 16.03 15.38 -21.36
CA GLU A 167 15.37 16.63 -21.78
C GLU A 167 13.94 16.72 -21.25
N ALA A 168 13.19 15.61 -21.33
CA ALA A 168 11.84 15.54 -20.81
C ALA A 168 11.81 15.79 -19.29
N GLU A 169 12.72 15.18 -18.54
CA GLU A 169 12.84 15.38 -17.09
C GLU A 169 13.23 16.83 -16.74
N LYS A 170 14.24 17.38 -17.43
CA LYS A 170 14.68 18.76 -17.23
C LYS A 170 13.55 19.76 -17.51
N ARG A 171 12.78 19.55 -18.58
CA ARG A 171 11.67 20.42 -18.96
C ARG A 171 10.52 20.29 -17.97
N LEU A 172 10.12 19.07 -17.62
CA LEU A 172 9.04 18.83 -16.67
C LEU A 172 9.32 19.47 -15.30
N LYS A 173 10.57 19.39 -14.82
CA LYS A 173 10.98 20.02 -13.55
C LYS A 173 10.77 21.54 -13.52
N GLY A 174 10.79 22.20 -14.67
CA GLY A 174 10.54 23.64 -14.79
C GLY A 174 9.07 24.02 -15.00
N MET A 175 8.17 23.06 -15.20
CA MET A 175 6.76 23.30 -15.48
C MET A 175 5.93 23.33 -14.20
N LYS A 176 4.95 24.24 -14.14
CA LYS A 176 3.89 24.18 -13.12
C LYS A 176 2.84 23.16 -13.56
N ALA A 177 2.03 22.69 -12.61
CA ALA A 177 0.95 21.76 -12.91
C ALA A 177 0.02 22.28 -14.03
N GLY A 178 -0.35 23.56 -14.00
CA GLY A 178 -1.16 24.18 -15.06
C GLY A 178 -0.53 24.11 -16.46
N ASP A 179 0.80 24.27 -16.56
CA ASP A 179 1.51 24.16 -17.84
C ASP A 179 1.48 22.72 -18.38
N VAL A 180 1.58 21.73 -17.48
CA VAL A 180 1.47 20.31 -17.84
C VAL A 180 0.07 19.99 -18.33
N HIS A 181 -0.96 20.50 -17.64
CA HIS A 181 -2.36 20.36 -18.06
C HIS A 181 -2.60 20.94 -19.46
N GLU A 182 -2.19 22.19 -19.69
CA GLU A 182 -2.36 22.86 -20.98
C GLU A 182 -1.62 22.11 -22.11
N MET A 183 -0.39 21.66 -21.85
CA MET A 183 0.39 20.88 -22.81
C MET A 183 -0.32 19.57 -23.20
N LEU A 184 -0.82 18.82 -22.22
CA LEU A 184 -1.50 17.55 -22.46
C LEU A 184 -2.86 17.76 -23.11
N PHE A 185 -3.59 18.82 -22.74
CA PHE A 185 -4.87 19.16 -23.35
C PHE A 185 -4.72 19.44 -24.85
N ARG A 186 -3.67 20.17 -25.26
CA ARG A 186 -3.33 20.37 -26.68
C ARG A 186 -3.00 19.08 -27.44
N LYS A 187 -2.63 18.02 -26.72
CA LYS A 187 -2.41 16.67 -27.25
C LYS A 187 -3.67 15.79 -27.18
N GLY A 188 -4.81 16.35 -26.79
CA GLY A 188 -6.08 15.64 -26.65
C GLY A 188 -6.21 14.82 -25.36
N ILE A 189 -5.33 15.03 -24.38
CA ILE A 189 -5.35 14.31 -23.10
C ILE A 189 -5.90 15.24 -22.01
N ASN A 190 -7.11 14.95 -21.54
CA ASN A 190 -7.67 15.59 -20.35
C ASN A 190 -7.38 14.74 -19.10
N LEU A 191 -6.44 15.19 -18.25
CA LEU A 191 -6.08 14.49 -17.02
C LEU A 191 -7.27 14.22 -16.08
N ASN A 192 -8.29 15.09 -16.10
CA ASN A 192 -9.47 14.95 -15.25
C ASN A 192 -10.43 13.83 -15.72
N GLU A 193 -10.29 13.38 -16.96
CA GLU A 193 -11.09 12.31 -17.58
C GLU A 193 -10.35 10.98 -17.61
N THR A 194 -9.08 10.95 -17.18
CA THR A 194 -8.34 9.69 -17.03
C THR A 194 -9.01 8.77 -15.98
N PRO A 195 -8.84 7.44 -16.09
CA PRO A 195 -9.40 6.50 -15.15
C PRO A 195 -9.04 6.85 -13.70
N LYS A 196 -10.03 6.85 -12.81
CA LYS A 196 -9.85 7.33 -11.43
C LYS A 196 -8.75 6.59 -10.67
N TRP A 197 -8.58 5.28 -10.88
CA TRP A 197 -7.49 4.52 -10.25
C TRP A 197 -6.08 5.08 -10.57
N GLN A 198 -5.89 5.70 -11.74
CA GLN A 198 -4.60 6.30 -12.12
C GLN A 198 -4.33 7.61 -11.35
N ARG A 199 -5.38 8.34 -10.96
CA ARG A 199 -5.29 9.67 -10.36
C ARG A 199 -5.67 9.74 -8.88
N ARG A 200 -6.34 8.71 -8.38
CA ARG A 200 -6.86 8.61 -7.00
C ARG A 200 -6.44 7.32 -6.29
N GLY A 201 -5.81 6.37 -6.99
CA GLY A 201 -5.39 5.09 -6.42
C GLY A 201 -6.52 4.07 -6.28
N ILE A 202 -6.23 2.98 -5.58
CA ILE A 202 -7.10 1.82 -5.36
C ILE A 202 -7.16 1.55 -3.85
N LEU A 203 -8.35 1.27 -3.32
CA LEU A 203 -8.53 0.87 -1.93
C LEU A 203 -8.90 -0.61 -1.86
N VAL A 204 -8.22 -1.37 -1.02
CA VAL A 204 -8.57 -2.77 -0.71
C VAL A 204 -8.97 -2.84 0.75
N ALA A 205 -10.12 -3.43 1.06
CA ALA A 205 -10.66 -3.47 2.42
C ALA A 205 -11.48 -4.75 2.67
N LYS A 206 -11.72 -5.09 3.95
CA LYS A 206 -12.68 -6.12 4.34
C LYS A 206 -14.07 -5.49 4.40
N GLN A 207 -15.01 -6.01 3.61
CA GLN A 207 -16.40 -5.60 3.67
C GLN A 207 -17.24 -6.71 4.29
N GLY A 208 -17.95 -6.37 5.37
CA GLY A 208 -18.96 -7.23 5.98
C GLY A 208 -20.15 -7.44 5.03
N TYR A 209 -20.64 -8.67 4.94
CA TYR A 209 -21.88 -9.00 4.28
C TYR A 209 -22.64 -10.03 5.12
N GLU A 210 -23.97 -9.93 5.09
CA GLU A 210 -24.84 -10.89 5.76
C GLU A 210 -24.99 -12.15 4.91
N LYS A 211 -24.92 -13.30 5.57
CA LYS A 211 -25.17 -14.60 4.96
C LYS A 211 -26.16 -15.37 5.83
N GLU A 212 -27.22 -15.90 5.21
CA GLU A 212 -28.07 -16.88 5.88
C GLU A 212 -27.28 -18.17 6.11
N GLY A 213 -27.24 -18.61 7.37
CA GLY A 213 -26.76 -19.91 7.82
C GLY A 213 -27.88 -20.70 8.50
N TYR A 214 -27.57 -21.95 8.83
CA TYR A 214 -28.45 -22.80 9.60
C TYR A 214 -27.72 -23.26 10.87
N ASP A 215 -28.32 -23.03 12.03
CA ASP A 215 -27.82 -23.56 13.30
C ASP A 215 -28.49 -24.92 13.56
N PRO A 216 -27.77 -26.05 13.41
CA PRO A 216 -28.35 -27.38 13.62
C PRO A 216 -28.70 -27.67 15.08
N LYS A 217 -28.14 -26.94 16.06
CA LYS A 217 -28.47 -27.12 17.49
C LYS A 217 -29.78 -26.42 17.85
N ALA A 218 -30.04 -25.27 17.25
CA ALA A 218 -31.26 -24.49 17.47
C ALA A 218 -32.33 -24.73 16.38
N ALA A 219 -32.05 -25.58 15.40
CA ALA A 219 -32.89 -25.91 14.25
C ALA A 219 -33.47 -24.68 13.50
N LYS A 220 -32.73 -23.57 13.48
CA LYS A 220 -33.21 -22.28 12.97
C LYS A 220 -32.25 -21.68 11.95
N LYS A 221 -32.80 -20.90 11.03
CA LYS A 221 -32.02 -20.00 10.20
C LYS A 221 -31.41 -18.90 11.07
N VAL A 222 -30.13 -18.61 10.86
CA VAL A 222 -29.39 -17.55 11.55
C VAL A 222 -28.72 -16.68 10.52
N THR A 223 -28.77 -15.36 10.69
CA THR A 223 -27.95 -14.44 9.90
C THR A 223 -26.58 -14.35 10.54
N VAL A 224 -25.53 -14.63 9.76
CA VAL A 224 -24.15 -14.47 10.21
C VAL A 224 -23.43 -13.44 9.36
N THR A 225 -22.64 -12.59 10.02
CA THR A 225 -21.73 -11.69 9.31
C THR A 225 -20.54 -12.49 8.77
N ARG A 226 -20.22 -12.27 7.51
CA ARG A 226 -19.02 -12.76 6.84
C ARG A 226 -18.28 -11.57 6.25
N TYR A 227 -16.98 -11.70 6.09
CA TYR A 227 -16.17 -10.67 5.45
C TYR A 227 -15.67 -11.18 4.12
N LYS A 228 -15.65 -10.30 3.13
CA LYS A 228 -14.97 -10.51 1.85
C LYS A 228 -13.99 -9.38 1.62
N VAL A 229 -12.88 -9.69 0.96
CA VAL A 229 -11.95 -8.65 0.51
C VAL A 229 -12.53 -8.01 -0.76
N VAL A 230 -12.64 -6.69 -0.77
CA VAL A 230 -13.11 -5.90 -1.92
C VAL A 230 -12.02 -4.97 -2.41
N GLN A 231 -12.02 -4.70 -3.71
CA GLN A 231 -11.13 -3.74 -4.36
C GLN A 231 -11.97 -2.61 -4.96
N LEU A 232 -11.71 -1.37 -4.55
CA LEU A 232 -12.41 -0.17 -4.98
C LEU A 232 -11.49 0.63 -5.91
N TRP A 233 -11.86 0.69 -7.18
CA TRP A 233 -11.08 1.32 -8.26
C TRP A 233 -11.59 2.71 -8.67
N ASP A 234 -12.81 3.04 -8.22
CA ASP A 234 -13.42 4.35 -8.36
C ASP A 234 -13.51 4.98 -6.97
N LEU A 235 -12.42 5.65 -6.57
CA LEU A 235 -12.37 6.32 -5.26
C LEU A 235 -12.88 7.76 -5.34
N PRO A 236 -13.62 8.24 -4.33
CA PRO A 236 -13.80 9.67 -4.10
C PRO A 236 -12.47 10.31 -3.65
N LEU A 237 -12.46 11.65 -3.55
CA LEU A 237 -11.37 12.32 -2.83
C LEU A 237 -11.54 12.05 -1.34
N PHE A 238 -10.51 11.61 -0.62
CA PHE A 238 -10.63 11.29 0.80
C PHE A 238 -11.02 12.50 1.65
N GLU A 239 -10.63 13.72 1.25
CA GLU A 239 -11.04 14.96 1.92
C GLU A 239 -12.51 15.36 1.66
N SER A 240 -13.19 14.73 0.69
CA SER A 240 -14.61 14.99 0.43
C SER A 240 -15.50 14.24 1.42
N GLU A 241 -16.75 14.68 1.60
CA GLU A 241 -17.72 14.02 2.50
C GLU A 241 -17.86 12.52 2.19
N GLU A 242 -18.08 12.17 0.92
CA GLU A 242 -18.13 10.77 0.46
C GLU A 242 -16.85 9.99 0.78
N GLY A 243 -15.69 10.63 0.64
CA GLY A 243 -14.40 10.02 0.98
C GLY A 243 -14.21 9.79 2.47
N ARG A 244 -14.64 10.75 3.30
CA ARG A 244 -14.62 10.61 4.76
C ARG A 244 -15.52 9.45 5.20
N ASP A 245 -16.75 9.42 4.71
CA ASP A 245 -17.72 8.36 5.02
C ASP A 245 -17.20 6.98 4.61
N LEU A 246 -16.54 6.88 3.44
CA LEU A 246 -15.90 5.66 3.00
C LEU A 246 -14.81 5.19 3.96
N ILE A 247 -13.90 6.08 4.38
CA ILE A 247 -12.79 5.71 5.27
C ILE A 247 -13.29 5.36 6.66
N TYR A 248 -14.18 6.18 7.25
CA TYR A 248 -14.78 5.91 8.56
C TYR A 248 -15.55 4.59 8.56
N GLY A 249 -16.37 4.35 7.52
CA GLY A 249 -17.10 3.09 7.36
C GLY A 249 -16.21 1.85 7.22
N VAL A 250 -14.92 1.99 6.88
CA VAL A 250 -13.96 0.88 6.80
C VAL A 250 -13.19 0.68 8.11
N ILE A 251 -12.78 1.78 8.77
CA ILE A 251 -11.99 1.66 10.01
C ILE A 251 -12.86 1.32 11.22
N ASP A 252 -14.11 1.81 11.25
CA ASP A 252 -15.04 1.59 12.37
C ASP A 252 -15.86 0.29 12.26
N ALA A 253 -15.65 -0.51 11.20
CA ALA A 253 -16.34 -1.79 10.92
C ALA A 253 -15.66 -3.03 11.54
#